data_AF-A0A074RP16-F1
#
_entry.id   AF-A0A074RP16-F1
#
_cell.length_a   1.000
_cell.length_b   1.000
_cell.length_c   1.000
_cell.angle_alpha   90.00
_cell.angle_beta   90.00
_cell.angle_gamma   90.00
#
_symmetry.space_group_name_H-M   'P 1'
#
loop_
_entity.id
_entity.type
_entity.pdbx_description
1 polymer ?
#
loop_
_entity_poly.entity_id
_entity_poly.type
_entity_poly.pdbx_seq_one_letter_code
_entity_poly.pdbx_strand_id
1 'polypeptide(L)'
;MPKSIVVPKRSVGGCLTCKRRKKKCDEQKPHCKRCIQGDFYCLGYGSSQNDYVNIPSHNTHVGFFHRASHHFTRDVSGSLCSTSLVSLLIVVVIIRVLMELMDRI
;
A
#
# COMPACT_ATOMS: atom_id res chain seq x y z
N MET A 1 44.92 18.14 -7.34
CA MET A 1 44.51 16.84 -6.76
C MET A 1 43.10 16.98 -6.18
N PRO A 2 42.05 16.43 -6.82
CA PRO A 2 40.71 16.47 -6.23
C PRO A 2 40.65 15.53 -5.02
N LYS A 3 40.29 16.07 -3.86
CA LYS A 3 40.05 15.29 -2.64
C LYS A 3 38.75 14.50 -2.81
N SER A 4 38.85 13.17 -2.84
CA SER A 4 37.67 12.30 -2.75
C SER A 4 37.03 12.49 -1.37
N ILE A 5 35.82 13.06 -1.35
CA ILE A 5 34.99 13.12 -0.16
C ILE A 5 34.50 11.69 0.10
N VAL A 6 35.23 10.94 0.93
CA VAL A 6 34.75 9.66 1.46
C VAL A 6 33.59 9.97 2.40
N VAL A 7 32.37 9.96 1.89
CA VAL A 7 31.16 9.99 2.71
C VAL A 7 31.20 8.72 3.57
N PRO A 8 31.34 8.80 4.90
CA PRO A 8 31.36 7.62 5.73
C PRO A 8 30.03 6.90 5.55
N LYS A 9 30.08 5.70 4.95
CA LYS A 9 28.90 4.86 4.73
C LYS A 9 28.27 4.63 6.10
N ARG A 10 27.08 5.21 6.33
CA ARG A 10 26.35 5.04 7.59
C ARG A 10 26.23 3.55 7.88
N SER A 11 26.46 3.14 9.13
CA SER A 11 26.42 1.73 9.54
C SER A 11 25.14 1.06 9.03
N VAL A 12 25.31 0.17 8.06
CA VAL A 12 24.20 -0.45 7.32
C VAL A 12 23.49 -1.48 8.19
N GLY A 13 24.17 -2.05 9.18
CA GLY A 13 23.70 -3.15 10.01
C GLY A 13 22.78 -2.78 11.16
N GLY A 14 22.52 -1.49 11.43
CA GLY A 14 21.65 -1.11 12.55
C GLY A 14 20.21 -1.60 12.40
N CYS A 15 19.55 -1.93 13.51
CA CYS A 15 18.12 -2.29 13.51
C CYS A 15 17.27 -1.12 13.02
N LEU A 16 16.09 -1.42 12.46
CA LEU A 16 15.20 -0.41 11.88
C LEU A 16 14.77 0.65 12.91
N THR A 17 14.57 0.24 14.16
CA THR A 17 14.23 1.17 15.27
C THR A 17 15.36 2.16 15.54
N CYS A 18 16.61 1.70 15.65
CA CYS A 18 17.76 2.58 15.88
C CYS A 18 18.06 3.49 14.68
N LYS A 19 17.91 2.97 13.45
CA LYS A 19 18.00 3.77 12.21
C LYS A 19 16.97 4.90 12.20
N ARG A 20 15.69 4.60 12.48
CA ARG A 20 14.61 5.60 12.55
C ARG A 20 14.89 6.65 13.63
N ARG A 21 15.39 6.23 14.78
CA ARG A 21 15.72 7.11 15.92
C ARG A 21 17.06 7.84 15.79
N LYS A 22 17.82 7.58 14.72
CA LYS A 22 19.16 8.14 14.47
C LYS A 22 20.10 7.94 15.68
N LYS A 23 20.04 6.77 16.31
CA LYS A 23 20.94 6.37 17.41
C LYS A 23 21.81 5.20 16.98
N LYS A 24 23.00 5.09 17.59
CA LYS A 24 23.89 3.94 17.39
C LYS A 24 23.16 2.66 17.80
N CYS A 25 23.23 1.64 16.96
CA CYS A 25 22.71 0.32 17.26
C CYS A 25 23.87 -0.57 17.75
N ASP A 26 23.63 -1.38 18.76
CA ASP A 26 24.59 -2.36 19.26
C ASP A 26 24.56 -3.68 18.47
N GLU A 27 23.72 -3.76 17.42
CA GLU A 27 23.60 -4.88 16.46
C GLU A 27 23.37 -6.28 17.07
N GLN A 28 23.00 -6.36 18.36
CA GLN A 28 22.64 -7.61 19.02
C GLN A 28 21.32 -8.20 18.51
N LYS A 29 21.31 -9.52 18.30
CA LYS A 29 20.14 -10.28 17.85
C LYS A 29 19.57 -11.11 19.02
N PRO A 30 18.25 -11.34 19.08
CA PRO A 30 17.19 -10.89 18.15
C PRO A 30 16.80 -9.41 18.32
N HIS A 31 17.13 -8.81 19.48
CA HIS A 31 16.81 -7.42 19.79
C HIS A 31 18.06 -6.67 20.28
N CYS A 32 18.15 -5.39 19.89
CA CYS A 32 19.29 -4.56 20.22
C CYS A 32 19.25 -4.12 21.72
N LYS A 33 20.39 -4.06 22.42
CA LYS A 33 20.44 -3.59 23.83
C LYS A 33 19.78 -2.25 24.02
N ARG A 34 20.05 -1.29 23.12
CA ARG A 34 19.43 0.05 23.15
C ARG A 34 17.90 0.03 23.07
N CYS A 35 17.36 -0.96 22.37
CA CYS A 35 15.93 -1.14 22.19
C CYS A 35 15.33 -1.70 23.49
N ILE A 36 15.98 -2.74 24.04
CA ILE A 36 15.59 -3.38 25.31
C ILE A 36 15.67 -2.37 26.47
N GLN A 37 16.81 -1.71 26.65
CA GLN A 37 17.02 -0.76 27.75
C GLN A 37 16.17 0.51 27.67
N GLY A 38 15.71 0.85 26.46
CA GLY A 38 14.84 2.00 26.27
C GLY A 38 13.36 1.64 26.24
N ASP A 39 12.99 0.37 26.45
CA ASP A 39 11.62 -0.14 26.32
C ASP A 39 10.98 0.19 24.95
N PHE A 40 11.79 0.13 23.89
CA PHE A 40 11.33 0.29 22.51
C PHE A 40 11.18 -1.06 21.83
N TYR A 41 10.06 -1.23 21.11
CA TYR A 41 9.90 -2.38 20.23
C TYR A 41 10.97 -2.39 19.12
N CYS A 42 11.78 -3.44 19.11
CA CYS A 42 12.84 -3.61 18.13
C CYS A 42 12.26 -4.24 16.85
N LEU A 43 12.11 -3.43 15.80
CA LEU A 43 11.59 -3.85 14.49
C LEU A 43 12.54 -4.76 13.70
N GLY A 44 13.61 -5.25 14.33
CA GLY A 44 14.59 -6.13 13.71
C GLY A 44 15.53 -5.43 12.73
N TYR A 45 16.17 -6.24 11.89
CA TYR A 45 17.27 -5.85 11.01
C TYR A 45 16.82 -6.02 9.56
N GLY A 46 16.54 -4.92 8.86
CA GLY A 46 16.23 -4.96 7.43
C GLY A 46 17.51 -5.03 6.59
N SER A 47 17.53 -5.87 5.55
CA SER A 47 18.53 -5.79 4.49
C SER A 47 18.37 -4.43 3.81
N SER A 48 19.42 -3.62 3.87
CA SER A 48 19.53 -2.48 2.96
C SER A 48 19.49 -3.05 1.54
N GLN A 49 18.43 -2.75 0.80
CA GLN A 49 18.31 -3.06 -0.61
C GLN A 49 19.46 -2.39 -1.37
N ASN A 50 20.55 -3.13 -1.49
CA ASN A 50 21.57 -2.99 -2.54
C ASN A 50 22.21 -4.36 -2.85
N ASP A 51 21.51 -5.44 -2.51
CA ASP A 51 21.60 -6.68 -3.26
C ASP A 51 20.50 -6.57 -4.31
N TYR A 52 20.80 -5.88 -5.41
CA TYR A 52 19.99 -6.00 -6.63
C TYR A 52 20.03 -7.47 -7.01
N VAL A 53 19.01 -8.22 -6.61
CA VAL A 53 18.77 -9.55 -7.14
C VAL A 53 18.71 -9.37 -8.65
N ASN A 54 19.68 -9.94 -9.36
CA ASN A 54 19.64 -10.05 -10.80
C ASN A 54 18.53 -11.07 -11.12
N ILE A 55 17.28 -10.61 -11.09
CA ILE A 55 16.14 -11.40 -11.56
C ILE A 55 16.26 -11.44 -13.08
N PRO A 56 16.40 -12.62 -13.71
CA PRO A 56 16.28 -12.71 -15.16
C PRO A 56 14.87 -12.25 -15.53
N SER A 57 14.77 -11.09 -16.18
CA SER A 57 13.52 -10.55 -16.70
C SER A 57 13.05 -11.40 -17.88
N HIS A 58 12.43 -12.54 -17.60
CA HIS A 58 11.68 -13.28 -18.60
C HIS A 58 10.20 -13.32 -18.22
N ASN A 59 9.47 -12.42 -18.88
CA ASN A 59 8.08 -12.58 -19.31
C ASN A 59 6.99 -12.65 -18.22
N THR A 60 6.73 -11.52 -17.55
CA THR A 60 5.38 -11.24 -17.06
C THR A 60 4.60 -10.53 -18.17
N HIS A 61 3.71 -11.28 -18.81
CA HIS A 61 2.69 -10.79 -19.72
C HIS A 61 1.84 -9.72 -19.00
N VAL A 62 2.28 -8.47 -19.11
CA VAL A 62 1.53 -7.29 -18.68
C VAL A 62 0.29 -7.21 -19.56
N GLY A 63 -0.86 -7.52 -18.96
CA GLY A 63 -2.16 -7.43 -19.60
C GLY A 63 -2.39 -6.02 -20.16
N PHE A 64 -2.28 -5.93 -21.47
CA PHE A 64 -2.70 -4.83 -22.31
C PHE A 64 -4.23 -4.74 -22.25
N PHE A 65 -4.78 -4.00 -21.28
CA PHE A 65 -6.15 -3.48 -21.39
C PHE A 65 -6.13 -1.97 -21.24
N HIS A 66 -6.35 -1.32 -22.37
CA HIS A 66 -6.54 0.11 -22.49
C HIS A 66 -7.66 0.64 -21.58
N ARG A 67 -7.32 1.69 -20.83
CA ARG A 67 -8.08 2.95 -20.71
C ARG A 67 -9.59 2.87 -20.97
N ALA A 68 -10.36 2.57 -19.92
CA ALA A 68 -11.68 3.14 -19.74
C ALA A 68 -11.72 3.83 -18.36
N SER A 69 -12.04 5.12 -18.38
CA SER A 69 -11.86 6.06 -17.29
C SER A 69 -12.80 5.79 -16.12
N HIS A 70 -12.31 5.31 -14.98
CA HIS A 70 -12.97 5.52 -13.68
C HIS A 70 -11.93 5.75 -12.58
N HIS A 71 -11.74 7.03 -12.26
CA HIS A 71 -10.97 7.52 -11.14
C HIS A 71 -11.76 7.24 -9.85
N PHE A 72 -11.47 6.13 -9.17
CA PHE A 72 -12.06 5.82 -7.87
C PHE A 72 -11.19 6.45 -6.77
N THR A 73 -11.49 7.68 -6.39
CA THR A 73 -10.94 8.27 -5.16
C THR A 73 -11.50 7.52 -3.96
N ARG A 74 -10.65 7.32 -2.96
CA ARG A 74 -10.97 6.64 -1.72
C ARG A 74 -11.33 7.73 -0.70
N ASP A 75 -12.62 7.96 -0.49
CA ASP A 75 -13.10 9.05 0.39
C ASP A 75 -13.27 8.55 1.83
N VAL A 76 -12.76 9.31 2.80
CA VAL A 76 -12.66 8.95 4.23
C VAL A 76 -13.91 9.42 4.99
N SER A 77 -15.09 8.91 4.62
CA SER A 77 -16.33 9.24 5.35
C SER A 77 -17.38 8.16 5.12
N GLY A 78 -17.61 7.33 6.13
CA GLY A 78 -18.67 6.34 6.13
C GLY A 78 -20.06 6.97 6.05
N SER A 79 -20.58 7.19 4.84
CA SER A 79 -21.95 7.62 4.58
C SER A 79 -22.48 7.04 3.26
N LEU A 80 -23.50 6.22 3.43
CA LEU A 80 -24.50 5.68 2.50
C LEU A 80 -24.05 5.41 1.06
N CYS A 81 -23.92 4.11 0.80
CA CYS A 81 -24.24 3.49 -0.48
C CYS A 81 -25.27 4.29 -1.29
N SER A 82 -24.84 4.87 -2.40
CA SER A 82 -25.70 5.19 -3.52
C SER A 82 -26.26 3.86 -4.04
N THR A 83 -27.27 3.29 -3.38
CA THR A 83 -28.13 2.26 -3.94
C THR A 83 -28.70 2.87 -5.21
N SER A 84 -28.12 2.47 -6.34
CA SER A 84 -28.09 3.21 -7.58
C SER A 84 -29.45 3.81 -7.93
N LEU A 85 -29.47 5.09 -8.33
CA LEU A 85 -30.64 5.68 -8.98
C LEU A 85 -31.16 4.79 -10.13
N VAL A 86 -30.26 4.02 -10.75
CA VAL A 86 -30.55 2.96 -11.72
C VAL A 86 -31.48 1.87 -11.14
N SER A 87 -31.25 1.39 -9.91
CA SER A 87 -32.11 0.40 -9.24
C SER A 87 -33.51 0.97 -8.97
N LEU A 88 -33.62 2.23 -8.54
CA LEU A 88 -34.91 2.88 -8.35
C LEU A 88 -35.65 3.10 -9.68
N LEU A 89 -34.93 3.50 -10.74
CA LEU A 89 -35.52 3.66 -12.08
C LEU A 89 -36.04 2.32 -12.62
N ILE A 90 -35.28 1.24 -12.47
CA ILE A 90 -35.72 -0.10 -12.88
C ILE A 90 -36.98 -0.52 -12.11
N VAL A 91 -37.03 -0.32 -10.79
CA VAL A 91 -38.20 -0.66 -9.98
C VAL A 91 -39.42 0.18 -10.38
N VAL A 92 -39.25 1.49 -10.63
CA VAL A 92 -40.33 2.37 -11.09
C VAL A 92 -40.84 1.97 -12.47
N VAL A 93 -39.96 1.60 -13.40
CA VAL A 93 -40.34 1.10 -14.74
C VAL A 93 -41.09 -0.22 -14.63
N ILE A 94 -40.59 -1.16 -13.81
CA ILE A 94 -41.25 -2.45 -13.59
C ILE A 94 -42.65 -2.25 -12.98
N ILE A 95 -42.78 -1.46 -11.91
CA ILE A 95 -44.08 -1.18 -11.29
C ILE A 95 -45.04 -0.54 -12.29
N ARG A 96 -44.59 0.43 -13.10
CA ARG A 96 -45.42 1.05 -14.13
C ARG A 96 -45.89 0.03 -15.18
N VAL A 97 -45.00 -0.80 -15.69
CA VAL A 97 -45.34 -1.85 -16.67
C VAL A 97 -46.30 -2.88 -16.06
N LEU A 98 -46.11 -3.26 -14.80
CA LEU A 98 -47.00 -4.19 -14.11
C LEU A 98 -48.38 -3.58 -13.87
N MET A 99 -48.45 -2.31 -13.46
CA MET A 99 -49.72 -1.60 -13.32
C MET A 99 -50.44 -1.48 -14.66
N GLU A 100 -49.74 -1.09 -15.74
CA GLU A 100 -50.32 -1.06 -17.09
C GLU A 100 -50.77 -2.43 -17.61
N LEU A 101 -50.15 -3.51 -17.15
CA LEU A 101 -50.55 -4.88 -17.49
C LEU A 101 -51.76 -5.33 -16.68
N MET A 102 -51.84 -4.95 -15.41
CA MET A 102 -53.00 -5.22 -14.54
C MET A 102 -54.24 -4.44 -14.94
N ASP A 103 -54.09 -3.22 -15.46
CA ASP A 103 -55.20 -2.43 -16.03
C ASP A 103 -55.74 -3.01 -17.37
N ARG A 104 -55.05 -3.97 -17.97
CA ARG A 104 -55.41 -4.59 -19.26
C ARG A 104 -56.00 -6.02 -19.14
N ILE A 105 -56.15 -6.54 -17.92
CA ILE A 105 -56.82 -7.82 -17.60
C ILE A 105 -58.21 -7.52 -17.06
#